data_AF-A0AAJ0PAH9-F1
#
_entry.id   AF-A0AAJ0PAH9-F1
#
_cell.length_a   1.000
_cell.length_b   1.000
_cell.length_c   1.000
_cell.angle_alpha   90.00
_cell.angle_beta   90.00
_cell.angle_gamma   90.00
#
_symmetry.space_group_name_H-M   'P 1'
#
loop_
_entity.id
_entity.type
_entity.pdbx_description
1 polymer ?
#
loop_
_entity_poly.entity_id
_entity_poly.type
_entity_poly.pdbx_seq_one_letter_code
_entity_poly.pdbx_strand_id
1 'polypeptide(L)'
;MSRICELTGKGRMVGNNVSHANNKTKRTFLPNLQNVTLISDSLEQSVRLRVSTHGLRSVEHNGGLDNWLVKTSDDKLSLKARRLKRDVVKKIAAAA
;
A
#
# COMPACT_ATOMS: atom_id res chain seq x y z
N MET A 1 -8.14 12.52 -8.65
CA MET A 1 -7.57 11.22 -8.21
C MET A 1 -7.05 11.32 -6.78
N SER A 2 -7.44 10.41 -5.90
CA SER A 2 -6.87 10.29 -4.55
C SER A 2 -5.43 9.75 -4.63
N ARG A 3 -4.45 10.55 -4.17
CA ARG A 3 -3.05 10.12 -4.04
C ARG A 3 -2.88 9.31 -2.75
N ILE A 4 -3.44 8.10 -2.75
CA ILE A 4 -3.41 7.17 -1.60
C ILE A 4 -2.77 5.86 -2.07
N CYS A 5 -1.91 5.29 -1.23
CA CYS A 5 -1.33 3.97 -1.45
C CYS A 5 -2.38 2.87 -1.22
N GLU A 6 -2.50 1.93 -2.15
CA GLU A 6 -3.52 0.88 -2.09
C GLU A 6 -3.25 -0.20 -1.03
N LEU A 7 -1.99 -0.36 -0.62
CA LEU A 7 -1.54 -1.32 0.39
C LEU A 7 -1.51 -0.68 1.78
N THR A 8 -0.84 0.47 1.92
CA THR A 8 -0.55 1.04 3.25
C THR A 8 -1.50 2.16 3.67
N GLY A 9 -2.40 2.61 2.79
CA GLY A 9 -3.33 3.72 3.07
C GLY A 9 -2.64 5.09 3.18
N LYS A 10 -1.32 5.18 2.92
CA LYS A 10 -0.56 6.43 3.00
C LYS A 10 -1.11 7.46 2.01
N GLY A 11 -1.64 8.56 2.53
CA GLY A 11 -2.23 9.65 1.77
C GLY A 11 -1.38 10.92 1.74
N ARG A 12 -1.95 11.99 1.16
CA ARG A 12 -1.40 13.34 1.25
C ARG A 12 -1.40 13.83 2.70
N MET A 13 -0.38 14.55 3.10
CA MET A 13 -0.35 15.28 4.37
C MET A 13 -0.29 16.78 4.08
N VAL A 14 -1.01 17.57 4.87
CA VAL A 14 -0.96 19.04 4.79
C VAL A 14 -0.14 19.54 5.97
N GLY A 15 0.79 20.46 5.71
CA GLY A 15 1.57 21.12 6.75
C GLY A 15 2.04 22.49 6.28
N ASN A 16 3.08 23.00 6.93
CA ASN A 16 3.66 24.30 6.61
C ASN A 16 5.15 24.17 6.30
N ASN A 17 5.65 25.00 5.40
CA ASN A 17 7.06 25.34 5.35
C ASN A 17 7.30 26.45 6.38
N VAL A 18 8.31 26.29 7.23
CA VAL A 18 8.64 27.23 8.31
C VAL A 18 10.01 27.80 8.02
N SER A 19 10.10 29.11 7.80
CA SER A 19 11.39 29.78 7.62
C SER A 19 12.14 29.93 8.96
N HIS A 20 13.41 30.35 8.91
CA HIS A 20 14.18 30.69 10.10
C HIS A 20 13.53 31.81 10.93
N ALA A 21 12.76 32.70 10.29
CA ALA A 21 11.96 33.74 10.95
C ALA A 21 10.57 33.24 11.41
N ASN A 22 10.31 31.93 11.36
CA ASN A 22 9.03 31.29 11.66
C ASN A 22 7.84 31.72 10.77
N ASN A 23 8.11 32.24 9.57
CA ASN A 23 7.05 32.52 8.61
C ASN A 23 6.51 31.20 8.04
N LYS A 24 5.21 30.95 8.24
CA LYS A 24 4.55 29.70 7.87
C LYS A 24 3.83 29.84 6.54
N THR A 25 4.23 29.06 5.53
CA THR A 25 3.52 28.94 4.25
C THR A 25 2.93 27.54 4.08
N LYS A 26 1.67 27.44 3.63
CA LYS A 26 1.01 26.12 3.47
C LYS A 26 1.72 25.28 2.41
N ARG A 27 1.98 24.01 2.73
CA ARG A 27 2.56 23.02 1.81
C ARG A 27 1.84 21.69 1.90
N THR A 28 1.72 21.02 0.77
CA THR A 28 1.25 19.64 0.69
C THR A 28 2.41 18.66 0.53
N PHE A 29 2.48 17.64 1.38
CA PHE A 29 3.40 16.52 1.26
C PHE A 29 2.70 15.37 0.53
N LEU A 30 3.31 14.92 -0.57
CA LEU A 30 2.77 13.85 -1.41
C LEU A 30 3.59 12.57 -1.20
N PRO A 31 2.94 11.40 -1.06
CA PRO A 31 3.64 10.13 -1.08
C PRO A 31 4.21 9.85 -2.48
N ASN A 32 5.40 9.24 -2.53
CA ASN A 32 5.97 8.74 -3.78
C ASN A 32 5.22 7.46 -4.20
N LEU A 33 4.24 7.61 -5.10
CA LEU A 33 3.38 6.53 -5.61
C LEU A 33 3.89 6.05 -6.97
N GLN A 34 4.06 4.75 -7.10
CA GLN A 34 4.47 4.08 -8.33
C GLN A 34 3.42 3.05 -8.74
N ASN A 35 3.24 2.89 -10.05
CA ASN A 35 2.37 1.86 -10.60
C ASN A 35 3.22 0.62 -10.80
N VAL A 36 3.04 -0.40 -9.96
CA VAL A 36 3.86 -1.62 -9.96
C VAL A 36 2.96 -2.83 -10.12
N THR A 37 3.46 -3.84 -10.83
CA THR A 37 2.83 -5.14 -10.93
C THR A 37 3.47 -6.06 -9.90
N LEU A 38 2.69 -6.55 -8.95
CA LEU A 38 3.12 -7.51 -7.94
C LEU A 38 2.55 -8.88 -8.28
N ILE A 39 3.35 -9.92 -8.13
CA ILE A 39 2.95 -11.30 -8.39
C ILE A 39 2.45 -11.89 -7.06
N SER A 40 1.31 -12.56 -7.11
CA SER A 40 0.77 -13.37 -6.01
C SER A 40 1.03 -14.83 -6.35
N ASP A 41 1.79 -15.52 -5.51
CA ASP A 41 2.15 -16.92 -5.72
C ASP A 41 0.95 -17.83 -5.43
N SER A 42 0.12 -17.48 -4.44
CA SER A 42 -1.06 -18.25 -4.05
C SER A 42 -2.20 -18.18 -5.09
N LEU A 43 -2.24 -17.11 -5.87
CA LEU A 43 -3.25 -16.89 -6.90
C LEU A 43 -2.71 -17.09 -8.33
N GLU A 44 -1.40 -17.27 -8.49
CA GLU A 44 -0.68 -17.28 -9.79
C GLU A 44 -1.06 -16.09 -10.69
N GLN A 45 -1.38 -14.95 -10.07
CA GLN A 45 -1.90 -13.77 -10.75
C GLN A 45 -0.99 -12.56 -10.57
N SER A 46 -0.86 -11.78 -11.64
CA SER A 46 -0.20 -10.50 -11.61
C SER A 46 -1.19 -9.38 -11.29
N VAL A 47 -0.96 -8.68 -10.19
CA VAL A 47 -1.84 -7.61 -9.72
C VAL A 47 -1.14 -6.27 -9.91
N ARG A 48 -1.69 -5.44 -10.79
CA ARG A 48 -1.28 -4.04 -10.91
C ARG A 48 -1.88 -3.20 -9.78
N LEU A 49 -1.02 -2.60 -8.97
CA LEU A 49 -1.40 -1.75 -7.84
C LEU A 49 -0.65 -0.41 -7.86
N ARG A 50 -1.27 0.60 -7.27
CA ARG A 50 -0.62 1.89 -6.99
C ARG A 50 -0.05 1.87 -5.58
N VAL A 51 1.27 1.73 -5.50
CA VAL A 51 1.95 1.46 -4.24
C VAL A 51 2.96 2.56 -3.94
N SER A 52 3.04 2.96 -2.67
CA SER A 52 4.11 3.85 -2.20
C SER A 52 5.44 3.09 -2.12
N THR A 53 6.57 3.74 -2.37
CA THR A 53 7.90 3.09 -2.27
C THR A 53 8.17 2.42 -0.91
N HIS A 54 7.71 3.04 0.19
CA HIS A 54 7.77 2.39 1.50
C HIS A 54 6.91 1.11 1.58
N GLY A 55 5.74 1.12 0.95
CA GLY A 55 4.88 -0.05 0.88
C GLY A 55 5.55 -1.19 0.12
N LEU A 56 6.21 -0.88 -1.00
CA LEU A 56 6.99 -1.85 -1.78
C LEU A 56 8.09 -2.50 -0.91
N ARG A 57 8.88 -1.69 -0.20
CA ARG A 57 9.92 -2.18 0.71
C ARG A 57 9.35 -3.07 1.82
N SER A 58 8.17 -2.75 2.37
CA SER A 58 7.52 -3.57 3.39
C SER A 58 7.02 -4.91 2.83
N VAL A 59 6.55 -4.95 1.58
CA VAL A 59 6.12 -6.19 0.92
C VAL A 59 7.32 -7.12 0.71
N GLU A 60 8.44 -6.59 0.22
CA GLU A 60 9.67 -7.36 0.03
C GLU A 60 10.25 -7.87 1.36
N HIS A 61 10.28 -7.01 2.39
CA HIS A 61 10.75 -7.41 3.72
C HIS A 61 9.92 -8.54 4.33
N ASN A 62 8.62 -8.57 4.05
CA ASN A 62 7.72 -9.63 4.50
C ASN A 62 7.77 -10.88 3.60
N GLY A 63 8.63 -10.92 2.58
CA GLY A 63 8.79 -12.09 1.71
C GLY A 63 7.64 -12.27 0.71
N GLY A 64 7.04 -11.18 0.22
CA GLY A 64 6.08 -11.23 -0.87
C GLY A 64 4.70 -10.64 -0.53
N LEU A 65 3.87 -10.51 -1.58
CA LEU A 65 2.55 -9.87 -1.48
C LEU A 65 1.59 -10.66 -0.58
N ASP A 66 1.59 -11.98 -0.69
CA ASP A 66 0.63 -12.85 0.01
C ASP A 66 0.88 -12.86 1.52
N ASN A 67 2.13 -13.06 1.94
CA ASN A 67 2.48 -13.04 3.37
C ASN A 67 2.22 -11.67 3.99
N TRP A 68 2.46 -10.60 3.24
CA TRP A 68 2.16 -9.24 3.69
C TRP A 68 0.65 -8.99 3.82
N LEU A 69 -0.17 -9.49 2.90
CA LEU A 69 -1.64 -9.35 2.95
C LEU A 69 -2.26 -10.14 4.11
N VAL A 70 -1.75 -11.35 4.39
CA VAL A 70 -2.23 -12.17 5.52
C VAL A 70 -1.96 -11.48 6.85
N LYS A 71 -0.77 -10.87 7.01
CA LYS A 71 -0.36 -10.17 8.25
C LYS A 71 -1.02 -8.81 8.45
N THR A 72 -1.42 -8.13 7.37
CA THR A 72 -1.88 -6.73 7.45
C THR A 72 -3.36 -6.65 7.84
N SER A 73 -3.73 -5.66 8.66
CA SER A 73 -5.12 -5.37 9.02
C SER A 73 -5.91 -4.73 7.87
N ASP A 74 -7.22 -4.99 7.83
CA ASP A 74 -8.08 -4.57 6.72
C ASP A 74 -8.22 -3.05 6.60
N ASP A 75 -8.06 -2.31 7.70
CA ASP A 75 -8.21 -0.85 7.76
C ASP A 75 -7.24 -0.10 6.85
N LYS A 76 -6.03 -0.65 6.66
CA LYS A 76 -4.98 -0.02 5.85
C LYS A 76 -5.13 -0.32 4.35
N LEU A 77 -5.89 -1.36 4.02
CA LEU A 77 -6.04 -1.87 2.67
C LEU A 77 -7.14 -1.13 1.91
N SER A 78 -6.88 -0.81 0.65
CA SER A 78 -7.91 -0.35 -0.29
C SER A 78 -8.96 -1.43 -0.56
N LEU A 79 -10.12 -1.05 -1.09
CA LEU A 79 -11.18 -2.01 -1.47
C LEU A 79 -10.67 -3.13 -2.40
N LYS A 80 -9.76 -2.81 -3.33
CA LYS A 80 -9.13 -3.79 -4.22
C LYS A 80 -8.24 -4.76 -3.44
N ALA A 81 -7.40 -4.23 -2.54
CA ALA A 81 -6.50 -5.04 -1.73
C ALA A 81 -7.26 -5.92 -0.70
N ARG A 82 -8.39 -5.44 -0.16
CA ARG A 82 -9.29 -6.25 0.69
C ARG A 82 -9.97 -7.39 -0.06
N ARG A 83 -10.29 -7.21 -1.36
CA ARG A 83 -10.79 -8.31 -2.20
C ARG A 83 -9.71 -9.37 -2.39
N LEU A 84 -8.51 -8.95 -2.79
CA LEU A 84 -7.37 -9.84 -2.97
C LEU A 84 -7.04 -10.63 -1.69
N LYS A 85 -7.03 -9.97 -0.53
CA LYS A 85 -6.81 -10.66 0.75
C LYS A 85 -7.83 -11.78 1.00
N ARG A 86 -9.11 -11.55 0.71
CA ARG A 86 -10.15 -12.59 0.84
C ARG A 86 -9.92 -13.74 -0.12
N ASP A 87 -9.54 -13.45 -1.35
CA ASP A 87 -9.27 -14.47 -2.37
C ASP A 87 -8.04 -15.32 -1.99
N VAL A 88 -6.97 -14.68 -1.49
CA VAL A 88 -5.77 -15.35 -0.97
C VAL A 88 -6.11 -16.25 0.22
N VAL A 89 -6.84 -15.74 1.22
CA VAL A 89 -7.23 -16.54 2.40
C VAL A 89 -8.09 -17.73 1.99
N LYS A 90 -9.04 -17.54 1.07
CA LYS A 90 -9.89 -18.63 0.55
C LYS A 90 -9.07 -19.70 -0.16
N LYS A 91 -8.06 -19.31 -0.94
CA LYS A 91 -7.18 -20.25 -1.64
C LYS A 91 -6.23 -20.98 -0.70
N ILE A 92 -5.65 -20.30 0.28
CA ILE A 92 -4.83 -20.93 1.32
C ILE A 92 -5.67 -21.96 2.10
N ALA A 93 -6.91 -21.61 2.48
CA ALA A 93 -7.81 -22.52 3.18
C ALA A 93 -8.29 -23.70 2.32
N ALA A 94 -8.29 -23.58 1.00
CA ALA A 94 -8.63 -24.68 0.08
C ALA A 94 -7.43 -25.58 -0.24
N ALA A 95 -6.21 -25.11 -0.01
CA ALA A 95 -4.97 -25.87 -0.19
C ALA A 95 -4.52 -26.61 1.07
N ALA A 96 -5.11 -26.27 2.23
CA ALA A 96 -4.95 -26.96 3.51
C ALA A 96 -6.04 -28.03 3.67
#